data_AF-A0A965X521-F1
#
_entry.id   AF-A0A965X521-F1
#
_cell.length_a   1.000
_cell.length_b   1.000
_cell.length_c   1.000
_cell.angle_alpha   90.00
_cell.angle_beta   90.00
_cell.angle_gamma   90.00
#
_symmetry.space_group_name_H-M   'P 1'
#
loop_
_entity.id
_entity.type
_entity.pdbx_description
1 polymer ?
#
loop_
_entity_poly.entity_id
_entity_poly.type
_entity_poly.pdbx_seq_one_letter_code
_entity_poly.pdbx_strand_id
1 'polypeptide(L)'
;MMSGVMSLLVGVFGVIWTIVAASMGGGIFALFGVVFVVIAIVQAVYSFKNATGENRYSAFDITDGEEEPDPLNERFGASRSVTDVSEEPRGDAVRFCPYCGAEASPEFQYCARCGKQLPRT
;
A
#
# COMPACT_ATOMS: atom_id res chain seq x y z
N MET A 1 -11.28 13.34 3.25
CA MET A 1 -12.07 14.25 2.38
C MET A 1 -12.48 15.56 3.06
N MET A 2 -12.82 15.58 4.36
CA MET A 2 -13.29 16.82 5.04
C MET A 2 -12.22 17.93 5.24
N SER A 3 -10.92 17.64 5.16
CA SER A 3 -9.86 18.66 5.36
C SER A 3 -9.74 19.66 4.21
N GLY A 4 -9.85 19.21 2.95
CA GLY A 4 -9.62 20.08 1.78
C GLY A 4 -10.71 21.13 1.55
N VAL A 5 -11.97 20.78 1.83
CA VAL A 5 -13.11 21.70 1.72
C VAL A 5 -13.01 22.84 2.74
N MET A 6 -12.51 22.55 3.94
CA MET A 6 -12.32 23.58 4.98
C MET A 6 -11.24 24.61 4.62
N SER A 7 -10.15 24.19 3.96
CA SER A 7 -9.14 25.15 3.47
C SER A 7 -9.70 26.17 2.48
N LEU A 8 -10.65 25.78 1.62
CA LEU A 8 -11.30 26.72 0.69
C LEU A 8 -12.13 27.77 1.43
N LEU A 9 -12.93 27.34 2.41
CA LEU A 9 -13.75 28.25 3.21
C LEU A 9 -12.90 29.24 4.01
N VAL A 10 -11.81 28.77 4.63
CA VAL A 10 -10.88 29.62 5.39
C VAL A 10 -10.16 30.61 4.46
N GLY A 11 -9.77 30.19 3.25
CA GLY A 11 -9.15 31.08 2.27
C GLY A 11 -10.10 32.19 1.82
N VAL A 12 -11.34 31.84 1.46
CA VAL A 12 -12.36 32.84 1.07
C VAL A 12 -12.66 33.80 2.21
N PHE A 13 -12.82 33.29 3.43
CA PHE A 13 -13.00 34.13 4.62
C PHE A 13 -11.83 35.08 4.84
N GLY A 14 -10.59 34.60 4.72
CA GLY A 14 -9.39 35.44 4.87
C GLY A 14 -9.32 36.59 3.87
N VAL A 15 -9.70 36.33 2.60
CA VAL A 15 -9.77 37.38 1.56
C VAL A 15 -10.84 38.41 1.91
N ILE A 16 -12.05 37.97 2.25
CA ILE A 16 -13.16 38.85 2.61
C ILE A 16 -12.80 39.69 3.85
N TRP A 17 -12.23 39.07 4.88
CA TRP A 17 -11.77 39.74 6.09
C TRP A 17 -10.75 40.83 5.77
N THR A 18 -9.74 40.52 4.93
CA THR A 18 -8.69 41.49 4.57
C THR A 18 -9.29 42.73 3.91
N ILE A 19 -10.21 42.54 2.96
CA ILE A 19 -10.86 43.64 2.22
C ILE A 19 -11.69 44.51 3.16
N VAL A 20 -12.53 43.89 4.00
CA VAL A 20 -13.40 44.61 4.95
C VAL A 20 -12.58 45.33 6.02
N ALA A 21 -11.58 44.67 6.58
CA ALA A 21 -10.73 45.28 7.61
C ALA A 21 -9.89 46.43 7.04
N ALA A 22 -9.35 46.29 5.83
CA ALA A 22 -8.60 47.37 5.18
C ALA A 22 -9.49 48.57 4.83
N SER A 23 -10.71 48.34 4.34
CA SER A 23 -11.63 49.42 3.98
C SER A 23 -12.15 50.20 5.20
N MET A 24 -12.16 49.59 6.38
CA MET A 24 -12.50 50.25 7.64
C MET A 24 -11.31 50.92 8.35
N GLY A 25 -10.12 50.95 7.73
CA GLY A 25 -8.91 51.51 8.34
C GLY A 25 -8.32 50.64 9.45
N GLY A 26 -8.58 49.33 9.44
CA GLY A 26 -8.18 48.38 10.48
C GLY A 26 -6.67 48.19 10.68
N GLY A 27 -5.82 48.85 9.88
CA GLY A 27 -4.36 48.85 10.05
C GLY A 27 -3.79 47.42 10.15
N ILE A 28 -3.11 47.12 11.25
CA ILE A 28 -2.50 45.80 11.51
C ILE A 28 -3.55 44.68 11.54
N PHE A 29 -4.80 44.95 11.92
CA PHE A 29 -5.84 43.92 11.95
C PHE A 29 -6.20 43.36 10.57
N ALA A 30 -5.95 44.11 9.50
CA ALA A 30 -6.14 43.62 8.14
C ALA A 30 -5.13 42.50 7.78
N LEU A 31 -3.96 42.47 8.42
CA LEU A 31 -2.92 41.46 8.17
C LEU A 31 -3.34 40.06 8.66
N PHE A 32 -4.24 39.94 9.64
CA PHE A 32 -4.75 38.63 10.07
C PHE A 32 -5.47 37.89 8.93
N GLY A 33 -6.13 38.63 8.03
CA GLY A 33 -6.75 38.03 6.84
C GLY A 33 -5.72 37.35 5.92
N VAL A 34 -4.54 37.96 5.76
CA VAL A 34 -3.42 37.37 5.00
C VAL A 34 -2.92 36.09 5.68
N VAL A 35 -2.84 36.08 7.01
CA VAL A 35 -2.46 34.88 7.78
C VAL A 35 -3.44 33.72 7.51
N PHE A 36 -4.75 33.98 7.50
CA PHE A 36 -5.75 32.95 7.18
C PHE A 36 -5.57 32.39 5.76
N VAL A 37 -5.23 33.24 4.78
CA VAL A 37 -4.96 32.79 3.42
C VAL A 37 -3.71 31.90 3.36
N VAL A 38 -2.63 32.27 4.06
CA VAL A 38 -1.40 31.44 4.13
C VAL A 38 -1.70 30.08 4.75
N ILE A 39 -2.44 30.04 5.86
CA ILE A 39 -2.85 28.80 6.53
C ILE A 39 -3.70 27.93 5.58
N ALA A 40 -4.64 28.53 4.86
CA ALA A 40 -5.47 27.84 3.88
C ALA A 40 -4.63 27.20 2.77
N ILE A 41 -3.62 27.91 2.25
CA ILE A 41 -2.70 27.39 1.22
C ILE A 41 -1.91 26.20 1.76
N VAL A 42 -1.32 26.31 2.95
CA VAL A 42 -0.54 25.21 3.55
C VAL A 42 -1.41 23.98 3.75
N GLN A 43 -2.64 24.14 4.27
CA GLN A 43 -3.58 23.04 4.44
C GLN A 43 -4.05 22.44 3.11
N ALA A 44 -4.26 23.27 2.08
CA ALA A 44 -4.62 22.80 0.75
C ALA A 44 -3.49 21.96 0.13
N VAL A 45 -2.23 22.43 0.23
CA VAL A 45 -1.06 21.68 -0.25
C VAL A 45 -0.90 20.38 0.53
N TYR A 46 -1.01 20.40 1.86
CA TYR A 46 -0.94 19.19 2.68
C TYR A 46 -2.04 18.20 2.28
N SER A 47 -3.28 18.69 2.13
CA SER A 47 -4.42 17.87 1.73
C SER A 47 -4.27 17.30 0.32
N PHE A 48 -3.72 18.07 -0.62
CA PHE A 48 -3.46 17.61 -1.99
C PHE A 48 -2.38 16.55 -2.00
N LYS A 49 -1.25 16.77 -1.32
CA LYS A 49 -0.18 15.77 -1.17
C LYS A 49 -0.67 14.50 -0.48
N ASN A 50 -1.58 14.60 0.48
CA ASN A 50 -2.18 13.46 1.16
C ASN A 50 -3.28 12.76 0.34
N ALA A 51 -3.94 13.46 -0.59
CA ALA A 51 -4.96 12.88 -1.48
C ALA A 51 -4.36 12.27 -2.76
N THR A 52 -3.20 12.77 -3.21
CA THR A 52 -2.43 12.27 -4.36
C THR A 52 -1.29 11.33 -3.92
N GLY A 53 -1.24 10.95 -2.63
CA GLY A 53 -0.26 10.01 -2.12
C GLY A 53 -0.58 8.60 -2.59
N GLU A 54 0.38 7.99 -3.29
CA GLU A 54 0.25 6.71 -3.98
C GLU A 54 0.16 5.50 -3.05
N ASN A 55 0.50 5.64 -1.76
CA ASN A 55 0.47 4.54 -0.81
C ASN A 55 -0.40 4.88 0.40
N ARG A 56 -1.51 4.15 0.55
CA ARG A 56 -2.35 4.21 1.75
C ARG A 56 -1.68 3.44 2.88
N TYR A 57 -1.63 3.99 4.09
CA TYR A 57 -1.27 3.20 5.27
C TYR A 57 -2.29 2.08 5.45
N SER A 58 -1.92 0.84 5.07
CA SER A 58 -2.77 -0.34 5.25
C SER A 58 -2.84 -0.63 6.76
N ALA A 59 -4.06 -0.61 7.31
CA ALA A 59 -4.32 -1.03 8.68
C ALA A 59 -4.53 -2.56 8.79
N PHE A 60 -4.46 -3.25 7.65
CA PHE A 60 -4.69 -4.67 7.50
C PHE A 60 -3.67 -5.24 6.51
N ASP A 61 -2.91 -6.23 6.98
CA ASP A 61 -1.80 -6.93 6.32
C ASP A 61 -2.30 -7.94 5.27
N ILE A 62 -3.07 -7.46 4.29
CA ILE A 62 -3.37 -8.19 3.06
C ILE A 62 -3.46 -7.13 1.95
N THR A 63 -2.37 -6.92 1.21
CA THR A 63 -2.29 -6.00 0.06
C THR A 63 -2.12 -6.78 -1.24
N ASP A 64 -2.89 -6.39 -2.26
CA ASP A 64 -2.71 -6.81 -3.65
C ASP A 64 -1.45 -6.13 -4.23
N GLY A 65 -0.74 -6.79 -5.14
CA GLY A 65 0.61 -6.45 -5.61
C GLY A 65 0.80 -5.12 -6.35
N GLU A 66 -0.23 -4.28 -6.41
CA GLU A 66 -0.19 -2.91 -6.97
C GLU A 66 -0.03 -1.83 -5.89
N GLU A 67 -0.36 -2.11 -4.62
CA GLU A 67 -0.37 -1.12 -3.54
C GLU A 67 0.96 -1.06 -2.77
N GLU A 68 1.73 -2.16 -2.77
CA GLU A 68 3.10 -2.19 -2.28
C GLU A 68 3.96 -2.94 -3.31
N PRO A 69 4.70 -2.24 -4.20
CA PRO A 69 5.63 -2.91 -5.08
C PRO A 69 6.74 -3.53 -4.23
N ASP A 70 6.64 -4.85 -4.01
CA ASP A 70 7.64 -5.59 -3.26
C ASP A 70 9.00 -5.38 -3.95
N PRO A 71 10.03 -4.86 -3.25
CA PRO A 71 11.35 -4.64 -3.83
C PRO A 71 11.99 -5.94 -4.36
N LEU A 72 11.54 -7.12 -3.91
CA LEU A 72 11.88 -8.39 -4.52
C LEU A 72 11.11 -8.63 -5.83
N ASN A 73 9.85 -8.24 -5.94
CA ASN A 73 9.07 -8.39 -7.17
C ASN A 73 9.63 -7.52 -8.31
N GLU A 74 10.21 -6.35 -8.03
CA GLU A 74 10.95 -5.57 -9.03
C GLU A 74 12.18 -6.31 -9.58
N ARG A 75 12.84 -7.11 -8.74
CA ARG A 75 14.07 -7.85 -9.08
C ARG A 75 13.80 -9.24 -9.67
N PHE A 76 12.69 -9.87 -9.28
CA PHE A 76 12.42 -11.28 -9.55
C PHE A 76 11.08 -11.52 -10.27
N GLY A 77 10.19 -10.53 -10.38
CA GLY A 77 8.85 -10.66 -10.97
C GLY A 77 8.86 -10.92 -12.48
N ALA A 78 9.89 -10.45 -13.20
CA ALA A 78 10.07 -10.73 -14.62
C ALA A 78 10.35 -12.21 -14.93
N SER A 79 10.69 -13.03 -13.92
CA SER A 79 10.97 -14.46 -14.09
C SER A 79 9.71 -15.34 -14.07
N ARG A 80 8.51 -14.79 -13.84
CA ARG A 80 7.28 -15.58 -13.74
C ARG A 80 6.31 -15.44 -14.92
N SER A 81 6.76 -14.92 -16.06
CA SER A 81 6.09 -15.24 -17.34
C SER A 81 6.46 -16.67 -17.78
N VAL A 82 6.07 -17.66 -16.98
CA VAL A 82 5.98 -19.07 -17.36
C VAL A 82 4.78 -19.12 -18.30
N THR A 83 4.98 -18.89 -19.60
CA THR A 83 5.33 -19.95 -20.55
C THR A 83 4.42 -21.15 -20.33
N ASP A 84 3.31 -21.13 -21.07
CA ASP A 84 2.61 -22.29 -21.57
C ASP A 84 3.55 -23.50 -21.68
N VAL A 85 3.37 -24.49 -20.80
CA VAL A 85 3.90 -25.85 -20.98
C VAL A 85 2.84 -26.82 -20.50
N SER A 86 1.98 -27.19 -21.45
CA SER A 86 1.46 -28.54 -21.59
C SER A 86 2.63 -29.56 -21.62
N GLU A 87 2.38 -30.79 -21.15
CA GLU A 87 3.18 -32.03 -21.34
C GLU A 87 4.07 -32.54 -20.17
N GLU A 88 3.47 -33.52 -19.46
CA GLU A 88 4.01 -34.84 -19.08
C GLU A 88 5.02 -35.01 -17.91
N PRO A 89 4.85 -36.07 -17.09
CA PRO A 89 5.45 -36.19 -15.77
C PRO A 89 6.82 -36.89 -15.82
N ARG A 90 7.86 -36.23 -15.32
CA ARG A 90 9.10 -36.92 -14.94
C ARG A 90 9.08 -37.13 -13.43
N GLY A 91 9.00 -38.40 -13.05
CA GLY A 91 8.99 -38.86 -11.68
C GLY A 91 10.18 -38.31 -10.91
N ASP A 92 9.90 -37.32 -10.07
CA ASP A 92 10.83 -36.85 -9.05
C ASP A 92 10.40 -37.45 -7.72
N ALA A 93 11.38 -38.01 -7.01
CA ALA A 93 11.17 -38.68 -5.74
C ALA A 93 10.49 -37.73 -4.75
N VAL A 94 9.37 -38.16 -4.16
CA VAL A 94 8.65 -37.41 -3.12
C VAL A 94 9.61 -37.12 -1.95
N ARG A 95 10.15 -35.90 -1.88
CA ARG A 95 11.12 -35.46 -0.86
C ARG A 95 10.51 -35.36 0.55
N PHE A 96 9.19 -35.21 0.64
CA PHE A 96 8.48 -35.01 1.90
C PHE A 96 7.22 -35.86 1.99
N CYS A 97 6.99 -36.46 3.15
CA CYS A 97 5.79 -37.25 3.43
C CYS A 97 4.54 -36.36 3.34
N PRO A 98 3.58 -36.67 2.45
CA PRO A 98 2.39 -35.84 2.22
C PRO A 98 1.44 -35.80 3.42
N TYR A 99 1.63 -36.69 4.39
CA TYR A 99 0.75 -36.81 5.55
C TYR A 99 1.24 -36.07 6.79
N CYS A 100 2.54 -35.80 6.91
CA CYS A 100 3.11 -35.21 8.13
C CYS A 100 4.26 -34.24 7.90
N GLY A 101 4.67 -34.03 6.63
CA GLY A 101 5.72 -33.10 6.24
C GLY A 101 7.14 -33.53 6.64
N ALA A 102 7.34 -34.74 7.16
CA ALA A 102 8.67 -35.27 7.45
C ALA A 102 9.43 -35.56 6.15
N GLU A 103 10.75 -35.42 6.16
CA GLU A 103 11.59 -35.83 5.03
C GLU A 103 11.35 -37.32 4.72
N ALA A 104 11.04 -37.59 3.46
CA ALA A 104 10.77 -38.92 2.95
C ALA A 104 11.96 -39.35 2.10
N SER A 105 12.60 -40.46 2.48
CA SER A 105 13.61 -41.06 1.60
C SER A 105 12.89 -41.86 0.51
N PRO A 106 13.38 -41.83 -0.75
CA PRO A 106 12.82 -42.62 -1.84
C PRO A 106 13.01 -44.13 -1.65
N GLU A 107 13.89 -44.54 -0.73
CA GLU A 107 14.19 -45.95 -0.45
C GLU A 107 13.22 -46.58 0.55
N PHE A 108 12.49 -45.78 1.32
CA PHE A 108 11.57 -46.28 2.34
C PHE A 108 10.14 -46.44 1.79
N GLN A 109 9.52 -47.59 2.06
CA GLN A 109 8.11 -47.84 1.69
C GLN A 109 7.13 -47.14 2.63
N TYR A 110 7.57 -46.81 3.85
CA TYR A 110 6.77 -46.18 4.90
C TYR A 110 7.53 -44.97 5.48
N CYS A 111 6.79 -43.93 5.87
CA CYS A 111 7.38 -42.77 6.53
C CYS A 111 7.89 -43.15 7.93
N ALA A 112 9.17 -42.90 8.20
CA ALA A 112 9.80 -43.17 9.50
C ALA A 112 9.20 -42.37 10.67
N ARG A 113 8.47 -41.27 10.40
CA ARG A 113 7.85 -40.44 11.44
C ARG A 113 6.41 -40.81 11.75
N CYS A 114 5.59 -41.08 10.75
CA CYS A 114 4.14 -41.27 10.93
C CYS A 114 3.63 -42.67 10.57
N GLY A 115 4.51 -43.57 10.09
CA GLY A 115 4.18 -44.96 9.74
C GLY A 115 3.26 -45.13 8.53
N LYS A 116 2.88 -44.05 7.83
CA LYS A 116 2.03 -44.15 6.63
C LYS A 116 2.86 -44.52 5.41
N GLN A 117 2.27 -45.34 4.54
CA GLN A 117 2.90 -45.79 3.30
C GLN A 117 3.15 -44.61 2.37
N LEU A 118 4.36 -44.49 1.82
CA LEU A 118 4.69 -43.41 0.90
C LEU A 118 4.16 -43.76 -0.51
N PRO A 119 3.58 -42.80 -1.24
CA PRO A 119 3.19 -43.03 -2.63
C PRO A 119 4.45 -43.27 -3.46
N ARG A 120 4.54 -44.42 -4.13
CA ARG A 120 5.60 -44.68 -5.11
C ARG A 120 5.16 -44.07 -6.44
N THR A 121 5.97 -43.19 -7.02
CA THR A 121 5.85 -42.74 -8.41
C THR A 121 6.62 -43.65 -9.34
#